data_AF-A0A087UBG2-F1
#
_entry.id   AF-A0A087UBG2-F1
#
_cell.length_a   1.000
_cell.length_b   1.000
_cell.length_c   1.000
_cell.angle_alpha   90.00
_cell.angle_beta   90.00
_cell.angle_gamma   90.00
#
_symmetry.space_group_name_H-M   'P 1'
#
loop_
_entity.id
_entity.type
_entity.pdbx_description
1 polymer ?
#
loop_
_entity_poly.entity_id
_entity_poly.type
_entity_poly.pdbx_seq_one_letter_code
_entity_poly.pdbx_strand_id
1 'polypeptide(L)'
;MLATKHLLKGSSCLRNETTMMKIKVHIVLFFLVCFAIAAFAKFCPPPLHPEACKHDYMYNHCCSQGDCKSYDICCVEPCGNVCRRARDVETSGVAFRNGDECELGKVTKGFWSSLFG
;
A
#
# COMPACT_ATOMS: atom_id res chain seq x y z
N MET A 1 40.38 11.10 -52.38
CA MET A 1 39.98 10.56 -51.06
C MET A 1 39.60 11.73 -50.15
N LEU A 2 38.67 11.53 -49.22
CA LEU A 2 38.12 12.49 -48.24
C LEU A 2 36.89 13.30 -48.69
N ALA A 3 35.69 12.71 -48.50
CA ALA A 3 34.47 13.47 -48.21
C ALA A 3 33.36 12.59 -47.59
N THR A 4 33.66 11.78 -46.55
CA THR A 4 32.63 10.95 -45.88
C THR A 4 32.64 11.05 -44.35
N LYS A 5 33.40 11.96 -43.75
CA LYS A 5 33.47 12.10 -42.27
C LYS A 5 32.47 13.08 -41.64
N HIS A 6 31.75 13.90 -42.44
CA HIS A 6 30.91 14.97 -41.89
C HIS A 6 29.42 14.62 -41.66
N LEU A 7 28.91 13.50 -42.20
CA LEU A 7 27.48 13.17 -42.08
C LEU A 7 27.12 12.20 -40.93
N LEU A 8 28.10 11.58 -40.28
CA LEU A 8 27.86 10.66 -39.15
C LEU A 8 27.86 11.33 -37.77
N LYS A 9 28.25 12.61 -37.68
CA LYS A 9 28.38 13.31 -36.39
C LYS A 9 27.06 13.94 -35.89
N GLY A 10 26.07 14.13 -36.77
CA GLY A 10 24.76 14.71 -36.44
C GLY A 10 23.73 13.69 -35.91
N SER A 11 23.78 12.44 -36.37
CA SER A 11 22.78 11.42 -36.00
C SER A 11 22.98 10.85 -34.59
N SER A 12 24.22 10.84 -34.10
CA SER A 12 24.58 10.36 -32.77
C SER A 12 24.13 11.33 -31.66
N CYS A 13 24.23 12.65 -31.90
CA CYS A 13 23.73 13.68 -30.97
C CYS A 13 22.20 13.79 -30.94
N LEU A 14 21.51 13.69 -32.08
CA LEU A 14 20.04 13.65 -32.03
C LEU A 14 19.52 12.35 -31.40
N ARG A 15 20.19 11.21 -31.65
CA ARG A 15 19.83 9.93 -31.04
C ARG A 15 20.10 9.92 -29.53
N ASN A 16 21.22 10.48 -29.08
CA ASN A 16 21.55 10.54 -27.66
C ASN A 16 20.69 11.58 -26.89
N GLU A 17 20.33 12.72 -27.49
CA GLU A 17 19.39 13.68 -26.92
C GLU A 17 17.96 13.13 -26.88
N THR A 18 17.49 12.42 -27.91
CA THR A 18 16.16 11.79 -27.91
C THR A 18 16.07 10.59 -26.96
N THR A 19 17.14 9.80 -26.77
CA THR A 19 17.18 8.76 -25.71
C THR A 19 17.30 9.34 -24.31
N MET A 20 18.05 10.43 -24.14
CA MET A 20 18.16 11.15 -22.87
C MET A 20 16.82 11.81 -22.50
N MET A 21 16.09 12.35 -23.49
CA MET A 21 14.77 12.93 -23.28
C MET A 21 13.72 11.86 -22.94
N LYS A 22 13.80 10.66 -23.54
CA LYS A 22 12.97 9.50 -23.19
C LYS A 22 13.20 9.00 -21.76
N ILE A 23 14.46 8.88 -21.33
CA ILE A 23 14.80 8.46 -19.95
C ILE A 23 14.33 9.52 -18.95
N LYS A 24 14.55 10.81 -19.22
CA LYS A 24 14.06 11.91 -18.37
C LYS A 24 12.54 11.90 -18.23
N VAL A 25 11.81 11.69 -19.33
CA VAL A 25 10.35 11.58 -19.32
C VAL A 25 9.88 10.35 -18.53
N HIS A 26 10.55 9.20 -18.67
CA HIS A 26 10.23 8.00 -17.86
C HIS A 26 10.50 8.21 -16.37
N ILE A 27 11.59 8.89 -16.01
CA ILE A 27 11.89 9.23 -14.61
C ILE A 27 10.80 10.14 -14.04
N VAL A 28 10.40 11.18 -14.77
CA VAL A 28 9.32 12.09 -14.34
C VAL A 28 7.99 11.32 -14.20
N LEU A 29 7.65 10.46 -15.16
CA LEU A 29 6.44 9.63 -15.09
C LEU A 29 6.46 8.69 -13.88
N PHE A 30 7.60 8.05 -13.61
CA PHE A 30 7.76 7.20 -12.44
C PHE A 30 7.56 7.97 -11.14
N PHE A 31 8.17 9.16 -11.00
CA PHE A 31 7.97 10.01 -9.82
C PHE A 31 6.52 10.46 -9.66
N LEU A 32 5.81 10.79 -10.75
CA LEU A 32 4.40 11.15 -10.70
C LEU A 32 3.53 9.98 -10.22
N VAL A 33 3.81 8.75 -10.69
CA VAL A 33 3.11 7.55 -10.25
C VAL A 33 3.40 7.26 -8.77
N CYS A 34 4.66 7.32 -8.34
CA CYS A 34 5.02 7.15 -6.94
C CYS A 34 4.39 8.21 -6.04
N PHE A 35 4.39 9.47 -6.48
CA PHE A 35 3.76 10.57 -5.74
C PHE A 35 2.25 10.37 -5.63
N ALA A 36 1.59 9.95 -6.72
CA ALA A 36 0.18 9.60 -6.68
C ALA A 36 -0.07 8.48 -5.66
N ILE A 37 0.69 7.39 -5.71
CA ILE A 37 0.55 6.27 -4.75
C ILE A 37 0.75 6.74 -3.30
N ALA A 38 1.77 7.55 -3.03
CA ALA A 38 2.05 8.08 -1.70
C ALA A 38 0.96 9.04 -1.20
N ALA A 39 0.40 9.87 -2.09
CA ALA A 39 -0.70 10.77 -1.78
C ALA A 39 -2.01 10.03 -1.44
N PHE A 40 -2.16 8.78 -1.87
CA PHE A 40 -3.28 7.92 -1.52
C PHE A 40 -2.98 6.95 -0.38
N ALA A 41 -1.89 7.14 0.38
CA ALA A 41 -1.63 6.34 1.57
C ALA A 41 -2.83 6.43 2.53
N LYS A 42 -3.42 5.29 2.84
CA LYS A 42 -4.61 5.16 3.69
C LYS A 42 -4.21 4.56 5.03
N PHE A 43 -4.58 5.23 6.12
CA PHE A 43 -4.24 4.84 7.48
C PHE A 43 -5.49 4.47 8.28
N CYS A 44 -5.33 3.50 9.19
CA CYS A 44 -6.41 3.08 10.08
C CYS A 44 -6.56 4.09 11.23
N PRO A 45 -7.79 4.55 11.53
CA PRO A 45 -7.99 5.39 12.71
C PRO A 45 -7.57 4.63 13.99
N PRO A 46 -7.23 5.36 15.07
CA PRO A 46 -6.97 4.73 16.35
C PRO A 46 -8.19 3.92 16.82
N PRO A 47 -7.99 2.78 17.51
CA PRO A 47 -9.07 1.98 18.04
C PRO A 47 -9.97 2.82 18.95
N LEU A 48 -11.30 2.67 18.82
CA LEU A 48 -12.24 3.35 19.72
C LEU A 48 -12.14 2.82 21.15
N HIS A 49 -11.79 1.54 21.28
CA HIS A 49 -11.64 0.80 22.53
C HIS A 49 -10.23 0.20 22.57
N PRO A 50 -9.23 0.94 23.10
CA PRO A 50 -7.85 0.46 23.18
C PRO A 50 -7.66 -0.63 24.23
N GLU A 51 -8.63 -0.83 25.13
CA GLU A 51 -8.59 -1.90 26.12
C GLU A 51 -8.54 -3.29 25.47
N ALA A 52 -7.82 -4.20 26.13
CA ALA A 52 -7.78 -5.60 25.72
C ALA A 52 -9.19 -6.21 25.68
N CYS A 53 -9.44 -7.06 24.69
CA CYS A 53 -10.75 -7.69 24.55
C CYS A 53 -11.10 -8.52 25.78
N LYS A 54 -12.22 -8.20 26.43
CA LYS A 54 -12.69 -8.91 27.63
C LYS A 54 -13.37 -10.25 27.32
N HIS A 55 -13.79 -10.45 26.07
CA HIS A 55 -14.42 -11.69 25.63
C HIS A 55 -13.39 -12.80 25.40
N ASP A 56 -13.78 -14.05 25.58
CA ASP A 56 -12.98 -15.24 25.24
C ASP A 56 -12.96 -15.54 23.73
N TYR A 57 -13.65 -14.72 22.95
CA TYR A 57 -13.67 -14.74 21.50
C TYR A 57 -13.43 -13.34 20.94
N MET A 58 -13.04 -13.31 19.68
CA MET A 58 -12.97 -12.12 18.84
C MET A 58 -13.88 -12.29 17.63
N TYR A 59 -14.20 -11.19 16.97
CA TYR A 59 -15.04 -11.21 15.78
C TYR A 59 -14.38 -10.43 14.65
N ASN A 60 -13.92 -11.14 13.62
CA ASN A 60 -13.33 -10.51 12.44
C ASN A 60 -14.43 -10.23 11.41
N HIS A 61 -14.69 -8.96 11.16
CA HIS A 61 -15.55 -8.52 10.06
C HIS A 61 -14.84 -8.54 8.70
N CYS A 62 -13.50 -8.57 8.71
CA CYS A 62 -12.67 -8.61 7.51
C CYS A 62 -11.38 -9.40 7.76
N CYS A 63 -10.89 -10.07 6.72
CA CYS A 63 -9.60 -10.75 6.65
C CYS A 63 -8.80 -10.34 5.39
N SER A 64 -9.31 -9.37 4.65
CA SER A 64 -8.63 -8.73 3.55
C SER A 64 -9.08 -7.28 3.42
N GLN A 65 -8.22 -6.43 2.88
CA GLN A 65 -8.60 -5.09 2.42
C GLN A 65 -9.73 -5.13 1.39
N GLY A 66 -9.88 -6.23 0.64
CA GLY A 66 -10.96 -6.43 -0.33
C GLY A 66 -12.33 -6.77 0.28
N ASP A 67 -12.39 -7.14 1.56
CA ASP A 67 -13.66 -7.47 2.23
C ASP A 67 -14.45 -6.21 2.61
N CYS A 68 -13.76 -5.07 2.66
CA CYS A 68 -14.34 -3.79 3.05
C CYS A 68 -14.96 -3.06 1.85
N LYS A 69 -15.97 -2.22 2.12
CA LYS A 69 -16.59 -1.36 1.10
C LYS A 69 -15.59 -0.33 0.58
N SER A 70 -15.91 0.24 -0.58
CA SER A 70 -15.11 1.33 -1.18
C SER A 70 -14.78 2.42 -0.16
N TYR A 71 -13.49 2.79 -0.08
CA TYR A 71 -12.89 3.76 0.85
C TYR A 71 -12.75 3.33 2.32
N ASP A 72 -13.23 2.14 2.67
CA ASP A 72 -12.95 1.52 3.95
C ASP A 72 -11.77 0.55 3.81
N ILE A 73 -11.01 0.41 4.88
CA ILE A 73 -9.84 -0.47 4.98
C ILE A 73 -10.02 -1.38 6.19
N CYS A 74 -9.46 -2.59 6.10
CA CYS A 74 -9.51 -3.55 7.21
C CYS A 74 -8.47 -3.16 8.26
N CYS A 75 -8.92 -2.89 9.49
CA CYS A 75 -8.10 -2.45 10.60
C CYS A 75 -8.11 -3.46 11.74
N VAL A 76 -6.96 -3.62 12.39
CA VAL A 76 -6.80 -4.48 13.56
C VAL A 76 -7.27 -3.73 14.80
N GLU A 77 -8.27 -4.29 15.49
CA GLU A 77 -8.71 -3.81 16.80
C GLU A 77 -8.58 -4.93 17.85
N PRO A 78 -8.53 -4.59 19.16
CA PRO A 78 -8.28 -5.59 20.21
C PRO A 78 -9.28 -6.75 20.26
N CYS A 79 -10.53 -6.54 19.83
CA CYS A 79 -11.58 -7.57 19.78
C CYS A 79 -11.82 -8.16 18.37
N GLY A 80 -10.89 -7.98 17.43
CA GLY A 80 -10.97 -8.51 16.07
C GLY A 80 -10.84 -7.43 15.00
N ASN A 81 -10.77 -7.86 13.75
CA ASN A 81 -10.59 -6.99 12.61
C ASN A 81 -11.91 -6.33 12.17
N VAL A 82 -11.87 -5.04 11.85
CA VAL A 82 -13.05 -4.29 11.42
C VAL A 82 -12.76 -3.33 10.28
N CYS A 83 -13.71 -3.20 9.36
CA CYS A 83 -13.65 -2.20 8.31
C CYS A 83 -13.85 -0.81 8.90
N ARG A 84 -12.86 0.06 8.74
CA ARG A 84 -12.93 1.48 9.13
C ARG A 84 -12.70 2.36 7.92
N ARG A 85 -13.29 3.55 7.95
CA ARG A 85 -13.01 4.57 6.95
C ARG A 85 -11.55 4.98 7.04
N ALA A 86 -10.85 4.89 5.93
CA ALA A 86 -9.45 5.28 5.86
C ALA A 86 -9.25 6.77 6.21
N ARG A 87 -8.14 7.06 6.87
CA ARG A 87 -7.64 8.42 7.10
C ARG A 87 -6.49 8.70 6.13
N ASP A 88 -6.41 9.94 5.68
CA ASP A 88 -5.30 10.42 4.83
C ASP A 88 -4.13 10.96 5.67
N VAL A 89 -4.22 10.84 7.01
CA VAL A 89 -3.22 11.28 7.98
C VAL A 89 -2.72 10.06 8.74
N GLU A 90 -1.40 10.00 8.95
CA GLU A 90 -0.78 8.94 9.73
C GLU A 90 -1.33 8.92 11.17
N THR A 91 -1.63 7.73 11.64
CA THR A 91 -2.32 7.46 12.90
C THR A 91 -1.73 6.20 13.53
N SER A 92 -1.99 5.99 14.82
CA SER A 92 -1.52 4.80 15.55
C SER A 92 -2.31 3.53 15.25
N GLY A 93 -3.35 3.59 14.41
CA GLY A 93 -4.11 2.43 14.01
C GLY A 93 -3.34 1.55 13.03
N VAL A 94 -3.60 0.24 13.10
CA VAL A 94 -2.87 -0.76 12.31
C VAL A 94 -3.81 -1.33 11.24
N ALA A 95 -3.38 -1.31 9.98
CA ALA A 95 -4.08 -1.97 8.89
C ALA A 95 -3.75 -3.47 8.87
N PHE A 96 -4.77 -4.29 8.66
CA PHE A 96 -4.61 -5.73 8.49
C PHE A 96 -3.87 -6.02 7.18
N ARG A 97 -2.87 -6.91 7.19
CA ARG A 97 -2.10 -7.22 5.97
C ARG A 97 -2.76 -8.37 5.23
N ASN A 98 -2.93 -8.20 3.92
CA ASN A 98 -3.46 -9.25 3.07
C ASN A 98 -2.52 -10.47 3.08
N GLY A 99 -3.06 -11.65 3.39
CA GLY A 99 -2.32 -12.91 3.44
C GLY A 99 -1.92 -13.35 4.85
N ASP A 100 -2.13 -12.52 5.87
CA ASP A 100 -1.99 -12.95 7.26
C ASP A 100 -3.08 -13.98 7.61
N GLU A 101 -2.78 -14.92 8.50
CA GLU A 101 -3.75 -15.91 8.97
C GLU A 101 -4.94 -15.20 9.65
N CYS A 102 -6.14 -15.36 9.09
CA CYS A 102 -7.36 -14.77 9.60
C CYS A 102 -8.57 -15.60 9.21
N GLU A 103 -9.44 -15.81 10.18
CA GLU A 103 -10.74 -16.44 9.99
C GLU A 103 -11.84 -15.40 10.15
N LEU A 104 -12.76 -15.35 9.18
CA LEU A 104 -13.92 -14.46 9.23
C LEU A 104 -14.91 -14.92 10.31
N GLY A 105 -15.52 -13.96 11.00
CA GLY A 105 -16.51 -14.23 12.04
C GLY A 105 -15.88 -14.51 13.40
N LYS A 106 -16.53 -15.38 14.19
CA LYS A 106 -16.20 -15.62 15.59
C LYS A 106 -15.01 -16.59 15.72
N VAL A 107 -13.91 -16.12 16.32
CA VAL A 107 -12.71 -16.93 16.59
C VAL A 107 -12.45 -16.96 18.10
N THR A 108 -12.14 -18.13 18.67
CA THR A 108 -11.84 -18.26 20.10
C THR A 108 -10.38 -17.90 20.40
N LYS A 109 -10.13 -17.26 21.56
CA LYS A 109 -8.80 -16.76 21.96
C LYS A 109 -7.67 -17.80 21.98
N GLY A 110 -8.01 -19.09 22.08
CA GLY A 110 -7.04 -20.18 22.06
C GLY A 110 -6.20 -20.23 20.78
N PHE A 111 -6.74 -19.78 19.65
CA PHE A 111 -6.05 -19.76 18.34
C PHE A 111 -5.17 -18.52 18.13
N TRP A 112 -5.51 -17.40 18.77
CA TRP A 112 -4.84 -16.11 18.53
C TRP A 112 -3.63 -15.85 19.42
N SER A 113 -3.63 -16.42 20.64
CA SER A 113 -2.50 -16.32 21.57
C SER A 113 -1.20 -16.94 21.02
N SER A 114 -1.29 -17.82 20.02
CA SER A 114 -0.15 -18.46 19.35
C SER A 114 0.40 -17.71 18.14
N LEU A 115 -0.32 -16.70 17.61
CA LEU A 115 0.08 -15.94 16.41
C LEU A 115 0.86 -14.65 16.74
N PHE A 116 0.71 -14.13 17.96
CA PHE A 116 1.36 -12.89 18.42
C PHE A 116 2.10 -13.04 19.76
N GLY A 117 2.34 -14.29 20.20
CA GLY A 117 3.09 -14.65 21.40
C GLY A 117 4.55 -14.94 21.11
#